data_AF-A0A7X8SE28-F1
#
_entry.id   AF-A0A7X8SE28-F1
#
_cell.length_a   1.000
_cell.length_b   1.000
_cell.length_c   1.000
_cell.angle_alpha   90.00
_cell.angle_beta   90.00
_cell.angle_gamma   90.00
#
_symmetry.space_group_name_H-M   'P 1'
#
loop_
_entity.id
_entity.type
_entity.pdbx_description
1 polymer ?
#
loop_
_entity_poly.entity_id
_entity_poly.type
_entity_poly.pdbx_seq_one_letter_code
_entity_poly.pdbx_strand_id
1 'polypeptide(L)'
;MNMSLTPSPDIPQDPQLRALLRQWASKLVDSEVAADRVVQRTINVICDSPELLDGAQMNEALFAILRRYAFDENDLKASRQITGAMPDLGRVSDKEGTKSN
;
A
#
# COMPACT_ATOMS: atom_id res chain seq x y z
N MET A 1 22.92 18.79 37.85
CA MET A 1 23.31 18.61 36.44
C MET A 1 22.08 18.24 35.66
N ASN A 2 21.73 19.11 34.73
CA ASN A 2 20.54 19.15 33.90
C ASN A 2 20.85 18.41 32.61
N MET A 3 20.38 17.17 32.50
CA MET A 3 20.38 16.43 31.23
C MET A 3 18.98 16.53 30.64
N SER A 4 18.73 17.64 29.94
CA SER A 4 17.60 17.75 29.03
C SER A 4 17.84 16.75 27.91
N LEU A 5 17.28 15.54 28.02
CA LEU A 5 17.00 14.71 26.85
C LEU A 5 16.01 15.51 26.00
N THR A 6 16.53 16.21 25.00
CA THR A 6 15.71 16.64 23.87
C THR A 6 14.99 15.42 23.32
N PRO A 7 13.65 15.40 23.23
CA PRO A 7 12.98 14.36 22.48
C PRO A 7 13.52 14.45 21.06
N SER A 8 14.16 13.38 20.59
CA SER A 8 14.40 13.17 19.17
C SER A 8 13.09 13.47 18.45
N PRO A 9 13.08 14.23 17.35
CA PRO A 9 11.85 14.42 16.59
C PRO A 9 11.36 13.03 16.22
N ASP A 10 10.25 12.63 16.82
CA ASP A 10 9.62 11.34 16.61
C ASP A 10 9.07 11.41 15.18
N ILE A 11 9.93 11.06 14.22
CA ILE A 11 9.62 10.86 12.80
C ILE A 11 8.29 10.07 12.59
N PRO A 12 7.86 9.13 13.46
CA PRO A 12 6.58 8.42 13.30
C PRO A 12 5.33 9.30 13.18
N GLN A 13 5.35 10.57 13.64
CA GLN A 13 4.13 11.40 13.72
C GLN A 13 4.20 12.74 13.01
N ASP A 14 5.25 13.03 12.25
CA ASP A 14 5.34 14.33 11.58
C ASP A 14 4.18 14.53 10.58
N PRO A 15 3.26 15.49 10.84
CA PRO A 15 2.06 15.65 10.02
C PRO A 15 2.40 16.19 8.63
N GLN A 16 3.53 16.90 8.49
CA GLN A 16 3.98 17.43 7.20
C GLN A 16 4.54 16.31 6.31
N LEU A 17 5.34 15.40 6.89
CA LEU A 17 5.84 14.22 6.22
C LEU A 17 4.69 13.32 5.76
N ARG A 18 3.69 13.06 6.62
CA ARG A 18 2.49 12.31 6.23
C ARG A 18 1.74 12.97 5.08
N ALA A 19 1.55 14.28 5.14
CA ALA A 19 0.87 15.01 4.07
C ALA A 19 1.63 14.93 2.74
N LEU A 20 2.96 15.08 2.78
CA LEU A 20 3.83 14.98 1.61
C LEU A 20 3.79 13.58 0.99
N LEU A 21 3.96 12.54 1.81
CA LEU A 21 3.89 11.15 1.36
C LEU A 21 2.52 10.84 0.76
N ARG A 22 1.43 11.35 1.35
CA ARG A 22 0.06 11.17 0.83
C ARG A 22 -0.14 11.85 -0.53
N GLN A 23 0.42 13.04 -0.72
CA GLN A 23 0.42 13.74 -2.02
C GLN A 23 1.20 13.00 -3.10
N TRP A 24 2.28 12.30 -2.74
CA TRP A 24 3.02 11.47 -3.69
C TRP A 24 2.31 10.16 -3.96
N ALA A 25 1.82 9.48 -2.92
CA ALA A 25 1.11 8.22 -3.03
C ALA A 25 -0.18 8.37 -3.88
N SER A 26 -0.92 9.46 -3.72
CA SER A 26 -2.15 9.70 -4.49
C SER A 26 -1.92 9.85 -6.00
N LYS A 27 -0.68 10.12 -6.43
CA LYS A 27 -0.30 10.13 -7.86
C LYS A 27 0.02 8.74 -8.41
N LEU A 28 0.19 7.75 -7.54
CA LEU A 28 0.65 6.39 -7.88
C LEU A 28 -0.43 5.32 -7.70
N VAL A 29 -1.51 5.62 -6.95
CA VAL A 29 -2.61 4.68 -6.67
C VAL A 29 -3.96 5.35 -6.88
N ASP A 30 -4.97 4.58 -7.26
CA ASP A 30 -6.28 5.11 -7.68
C ASP A 30 -7.24 5.45 -6.52
N SER A 31 -6.86 5.19 -5.27
CA SER A 31 -7.76 5.33 -4.11
C SER A 31 -7.04 5.95 -2.92
N GLU A 32 -7.71 6.88 -2.22
CA GLU A 32 -7.21 7.45 -0.97
C GLU A 32 -6.89 6.38 0.07
N VAL A 33 -7.68 5.32 0.15
CA VAL A 33 -7.45 4.22 1.11
C VAL A 33 -6.15 3.48 0.77
N ALA A 34 -5.87 3.27 -0.51
CA ALA A 34 -4.61 2.68 -0.95
C ALA A 34 -3.43 3.64 -0.68
N ALA A 35 -3.63 4.94 -0.89
CA ALA A 35 -2.61 5.94 -0.62
C ALA A 35 -2.24 5.96 0.87
N ASP A 36 -3.24 5.92 1.76
CA ASP A 36 -3.02 5.87 3.20
C ASP A 36 -2.28 4.58 3.64
N ARG A 37 -2.60 3.42 3.04
CA ARG A 37 -1.87 2.17 3.28
C ARG A 37 -0.40 2.25 2.85
N VAL A 38 -0.13 2.81 1.68
CA VAL A 38 1.24 3.02 1.16
C VAL A 38 2.03 3.96 2.06
N VAL A 39 1.44 5.07 2.48
CA VAL A 39 2.05 6.04 3.41
C VAL A 39 2.39 5.37 4.73
N GLN A 40 1.45 4.62 5.31
CA GLN A 40 1.65 3.95 6.58
C GLN A 40 2.77 2.89 6.51
N ARG A 41 2.81 2.07 5.44
CA ARG A 41 3.92 1.13 5.22
C ARG A 41 5.26 1.83 5.07
N THR A 42 5.30 2.93 4.33
CA THR A 42 6.52 3.71 4.12
C THR A 42 7.06 4.24 5.45
N ILE A 43 6.19 4.82 6.29
CA ILE A 43 6.56 5.32 7.62
C ILE A 43 7.08 4.19 8.52
N ASN A 44 6.37 3.05 8.56
CA ASN A 44 6.81 1.92 9.38
C ASN A 44 8.23 1.45 9.01
N VAL A 45 8.56 1.42 7.71
CA VAL A 45 9.87 0.96 7.21
C VAL A 45 10.98 1.95 7.56
N ILE A 46 10.76 3.25 7.38
CA ILE A 46 11.79 4.25 7.73
C ILE A 46 11.97 4.37 9.25
N CYS A 47 10.94 4.06 10.03
CA CYS A 47 11.06 4.03 11.50
C CYS A 47 11.81 2.78 11.97
N ASP A 48 11.64 1.64 11.31
CA ASP A 48 12.35 0.40 11.62
C ASP A 48 13.82 0.46 11.14
N SER A 49 14.05 1.05 9.97
CA SER A 49 15.36 1.15 9.33
C SER A 49 15.67 2.61 8.96
N PRO A 50 16.03 3.47 9.93
CA PRO A 50 16.30 4.89 9.69
C PRO A 50 17.54 5.13 8.82
N GLU A 51 18.46 4.16 8.74
CA GLU A 51 19.63 4.19 7.85
C GLU A 51 19.26 4.30 6.36
N LEU A 52 18.04 3.92 5.97
CA LEU A 52 17.53 4.10 4.61
C LEU A 52 17.41 5.58 4.22
N LEU A 53 17.35 6.46 5.21
CA LEU A 53 17.26 7.91 5.05
C LEU A 53 18.60 8.61 5.33
N ASP A 54 19.67 7.87 5.62
CA ASP A 54 20.97 8.45 5.95
C ASP A 54 21.73 8.85 4.69
N GLY A 55 21.76 10.15 4.40
CA GLY A 55 22.58 10.74 3.33
C GLY A 55 21.89 11.82 2.49
N ALA A 56 22.62 12.31 1.48
CA ALA A 56 22.19 13.43 0.63
C ALA A 56 20.98 13.11 -0.28
N GLN A 57 20.61 11.84 -0.41
CA GLN A 57 19.55 11.35 -1.32
C GLN A 57 18.29 10.89 -0.56
N MET A 58 18.06 11.40 0.66
CA MET A 58 16.94 11.00 1.52
C MET A 58 15.57 11.05 0.81
N ASN A 59 15.31 12.10 0.02
CA ASN A 59 14.06 12.23 -0.73
C ASN A 59 13.90 11.18 -1.83
N GLU A 60 14.99 10.80 -2.49
CA GLU A 60 14.97 9.77 -3.54
C GLU A 60 14.77 8.38 -2.95
N ALA A 61 15.44 8.07 -1.84
CA ALA A 61 15.23 6.83 -1.09
C ALA A 61 13.77 6.72 -0.62
N LEU A 62 13.24 7.79 -0.03
CA LEU A 62 11.84 7.84 0.41
C LEU A 62 10.86 7.65 -0.75
N PHE A 63 11.10 8.31 -1.89
CA PHE A 63 10.27 8.15 -3.08
C PHE A 63 10.36 6.74 -3.68
N ALA A 64 11.54 6.12 -3.68
CA ALA A 64 11.74 4.76 -4.18
C ALA A 64 10.97 3.73 -3.34
N ILE A 65 11.01 3.86 -2.00
CA ILE A 65 10.26 3.02 -1.07
C ILE A 65 8.76 3.18 -1.32
N LEU A 66 8.28 4.43 -1.40
CA LEU A 66 6.87 4.74 -1.62
C LEU A 66 6.37 4.19 -2.97
N ARG A 67 7.16 4.34 -4.04
CA ARG A 67 6.83 3.81 -5.37
C ARG A 67 6.74 2.29 -5.38
N ARG A 68 7.64 1.60 -4.67
CA ARG A 68 7.61 0.14 -4.54
C ARG A 68 6.31 -0.34 -3.89
N TYR A 69 5.88 0.29 -2.80
CA TYR A 69 4.64 -0.10 -2.13
C TYR A 69 3.38 0.28 -2.89
N ALA A 70 3.39 1.39 -3.63
CA ALA A 70 2.29 1.72 -4.53
C ALA A 70 2.11 0.68 -5.64
N PHE A 71 3.22 0.17 -6.20
CA PHE A 71 3.18 -0.89 -7.20
C PHE A 71 2.64 -2.21 -6.62
N ASP A 72 3.10 -2.59 -5.43
CA ASP A 72 2.62 -3.78 -4.71
C ASP A 72 1.11 -3.72 -4.41
N GLU A 73 0.60 -2.58 -3.93
CA GLU A 73 -0.84 -2.41 -3.70
C GLU A 73 -1.66 -2.49 -5.01
N ASN A 74 -1.14 -1.95 -6.11
CA ASN A 74 -1.81 -2.02 -7.40
C ASN A 74 -1.80 -3.44 -7.98
N ASP A 75 -0.71 -4.20 -7.80
CA ASP A 75 -0.60 -5.60 -8.22
C ASP A 75 -1.54 -6.51 -7.42
N LEU A 76 -1.62 -6.31 -6.10
CA LEU A 76 -2.61 -6.98 -5.24
C LEU A 76 -4.04 -6.68 -5.69
N LYS A 77 -4.34 -5.43 -6.04
CA LYS A 77 -5.65 -5.03 -6.60
C LYS A 77 -5.93 -5.68 -7.95
N ALA A 78 -4.93 -5.77 -8.84
CA ALA A 78 -5.06 -6.42 -10.14
C ALA A 78 -5.31 -7.93 -9.98
N SER A 79 -4.54 -8.59 -9.12
CA SER A 79 -4.68 -10.01 -8.78
C SER A 79 -6.07 -10.34 -8.21
N ARG A 80 -6.63 -9.44 -7.39
CA ARG A 80 -7.98 -9.59 -6.81
C ARG A 80 -9.08 -9.43 -7.84
N GLN A 81 -8.91 -8.56 -8.83
CA GLN A 81 -9.85 -8.42 -9.95
C GLN A 81 -9.83 -9.64 -10.89
N ILE A 82 -8.64 -10.20 -11.14
CA ILE A 82 -8.50 -11.42 -11.95
C ILE A 82 -9.15 -12.62 -11.23
N THR A 83 -8.97 -12.73 -9.92
CA THR A 83 -9.56 -13.83 -9.13
C THR A 83 -11.07 -13.65 -8.90
N GLY A 84 -11.56 -12.42 -8.83
CA GLY A 84 -13.00 -12.11 -8.74
C GLY A 84 -13.78 -12.33 -10.04
N ALA A 85 -13.08 -12.60 -11.14
CA ALA A 85 -13.63 -12.91 -12.46
C ALA A 85 -13.61 -14.41 -12.77
N MET A 86 -13.66 -15.28 -11.76
CA MET A 86 -14.06 -16.68 -11.99
C MET A 86 -15.59 -16.69 -12.17
N PRO A 87 -16.13 -16.89 -13.40
CA PRO A 87 -17.55 -17.13 -13.53
C PRO A 87 -17.85 -18.44 -12.83
N ASP A 88 -18.86 -18.42 -11.96
CA ASP A 88 -19.52 -19.60 -11.41
C ASP A 88 -20.13 -20.40 -12.57
N LEU A 89 -19.29 -21.18 -13.26
CA LEU A 89 -19.71 -22.12 -14.30
C LEU A 89 -19.86 -23.49 -13.65
N GLY A 90 -20.79 -23.57 -12.70
CA GLY A 90 -20.92 -24.69 -11.78
C GLY A 90 -22.35 -25.07 -11.45
N ARG A 91 -23.29 -24.94 -12.39
CA ARG A 91 -24.60 -25.60 -12.26
C ARG A 91 -24.95 -26.42 -13.50
N VAL A 92 -24.29 -27.56 -13.59
CA VAL A 92 -24.90 -28.75 -14.19
C VAL A 92 -26.20 -29.06 -13.44
N SER A 93 -27.31 -29.01 -14.16
CA SER A 93 -28.51 -29.74 -13.78
C SER A 93 -29.04 -30.38 -15.05
N ASP A 94 -28.48 -31.56 -15.30
CA ASP A 94 -29.17 -32.65 -15.96
C ASP A 94 -30.62 -32.70 -15.47
N LYS A 95 -31.56 -32.51 -16.40
CA LYS A 95 -32.87 -33.13 -16.26
C LYS A 95 -33.30 -33.64 -17.62
N GLU A 96 -32.80 -34.84 -17.89
CA GLU A 96 -33.44 -35.85 -18.72
C GLU A 96 -34.93 -35.97 -18.37
N GLY A 97 -35.77 -36.04 -19.40
CA GLY A 97 -37.23 -36.10 -19.25
C GLY A 97 -37.94 -36.37 -20.57
N THR A 98 -37.65 -37.54 -21.16
CA THR A 98 -38.55 -38.45 -21.90
C THR A 98 -39.64 -37.91 -22.85
N LYS A 99 -39.49 -38.33 -24.12
CA LYS A 99 -40.52 -38.47 -25.15
C LYS A 99 -41.49 -39.64 -24.85
N SER A 100 -42.67 -39.57 -25.47
CA SER A 100 -43.78 -40.57 -25.61
C SER A 100 -44.97 -40.27 -24.68
N ASN A 101 -46.22 -40.15 -25.12
CA ASN A 101 -46.90 -40.54 -26.36
C ASN A 101 -48.10 -39.61 -26.59
#